data_AF-A0A962S7I3-F1
#
_entry.id   AF-A0A962S7I3-F1
#
_cell.length_a   1.000
_cell.length_b   1.000
_cell.length_c   1.000
_cell.angle_alpha   90.00
_cell.angle_beta   90.00
_cell.angle_gamma   90.00
#
_symmetry.space_group_name_H-M   'P 1'
#
loop_
_entity.id
_entity.type
_entity.pdbx_description
1 polymer ?
#
loop_
_entity_poly.entity_id
_entity_poly.type
_entity_poly.pdbx_seq_one_letter_code
_entity_poly.pdbx_strand_id
1 'polypeptide(L)'
;MNSDFSRLNLEYLIRARDLAMADPHRAGAILGIPDVLTGLLLELTPKMLASLTRIHHPLITPHRDLLWWSRLLVALQDGQPGEIEMVMEQAPLILGTTAEKMNR
;
A
#
# COMPACT_ATOMS: atom_id res chain seq x y z
N MET A 1 -17.99 15.37 -6.04
CA MET A 1 -16.53 15.45 -6.22
C MET A 1 -16.09 14.15 -6.87
N ASN A 2 -15.43 14.21 -8.03
CA ASN A 2 -14.87 13.02 -8.66
C ASN A 2 -13.46 12.83 -8.07
N SER A 3 -13.33 12.01 -7.03
CA SER A 3 -12.03 11.75 -6.41
C SER A 3 -11.19 10.89 -7.35
N ASP A 4 -10.08 11.44 -7.85
CA ASP A 4 -9.17 10.72 -8.74
C ASP A 4 -7.96 10.18 -7.97
N PHE A 5 -7.86 8.86 -7.84
CA PHE A 5 -6.74 8.18 -7.19
C PHE A 5 -5.68 7.69 -8.18
N SER A 6 -5.78 8.01 -9.47
CA SER A 6 -4.87 7.54 -10.53
C SER A 6 -3.39 7.76 -10.20
N ARG A 7 -3.03 8.94 -9.70
CA ARG A 7 -1.67 9.28 -9.27
C ARG A 7 -1.22 8.46 -8.06
N LEU A 8 -2.08 8.34 -7.05
CA LEU A 8 -1.78 7.57 -5.84
C LEU A 8 -1.56 6.09 -6.19
N ASN A 9 -2.40 5.55 -7.07
CA ASN A 9 -2.29 4.16 -7.55
C ASN A 9 -0.96 3.92 -8.28
N LEU A 10 -0.53 4.85 -9.13
CA LEU A 10 0.74 4.76 -9.83
C LEU A 10 1.93 4.81 -8.86
N GLU A 11 1.94 5.79 -7.94
CA GLU A 11 3.00 5.93 -6.95
C GLU A 11 3.08 4.67 -6.06
N TYR A 12 1.93 4.15 -5.61
CA TYR A 12 1.86 2.93 -4.82
C TYR A 12 2.46 1.72 -5.55
N LEU A 13 2.03 1.44 -6.80
CA LEU A 13 2.51 0.26 -7.52
C LEU A 13 3.98 0.36 -7.96
N ILE A 14 4.50 1.57 -8.19
CA ILE A 14 5.95 1.78 -8.36
C ILE A 14 6.68 1.34 -7.09
N ARG A 15 6.24 1.81 -5.92
CA ARG A 15 6.90 1.44 -4.64
C ARG A 15 6.77 -0.03 -4.30
N ALA A 16 5.61 -0.64 -4.58
CA ALA A 16 5.39 -2.07 -4.40
C ALA A 16 6.34 -2.90 -5.27
N ARG A 17 6.54 -2.53 -6.54
CA ARG A 17 7.51 -3.18 -7.43
C ARG A 17 8.94 -2.97 -6.95
N ASP A 18 9.32 -1.74 -6.61
CA ASP A 18 10.69 -1.45 -6.17
C ASP A 18 11.04 -2.22 -4.88
N LEU A 19 10.06 -2.39 -3.97
CA LEU A 19 10.19 -3.24 -2.79
C LEU A 19 10.38 -4.71 -3.18
N ALA A 20 9.58 -5.22 -4.12
CA ALA A 20 9.72 -6.59 -4.63
C ALA A 20 11.09 -6.81 -5.31
N MET A 21 11.62 -5.82 -6.03
CA MET A 21 12.95 -5.90 -6.64
C MET A 21 14.07 -5.96 -5.61
N ALA A 22 13.92 -5.27 -4.48
CA ALA A 22 14.89 -5.27 -3.40
C ALA A 22 14.83 -6.56 -2.56
N ASP A 23 13.63 -7.01 -2.20
CA ASP A 23 13.39 -8.22 -1.39
C ASP A 23 11.99 -8.79 -1.66
N PRO A 24 11.85 -9.81 -2.53
CA PRO A 24 10.56 -10.38 -2.89
C PRO A 24 9.79 -10.96 -1.69
N HIS A 25 10.47 -11.68 -0.79
CA HIS A 25 9.80 -12.32 0.34
C HIS A 25 9.26 -11.26 1.31
N ARG A 26 10.05 -10.23 1.60
CA ARG A 26 9.61 -9.11 2.43
C ARG A 26 8.50 -8.29 1.75
N ALA A 27 8.55 -8.13 0.43
CA ALA A 27 7.49 -7.46 -0.32
C ALA A 27 6.15 -8.20 -0.19
N GLY A 28 6.15 -9.52 -0.37
CA GLY A 28 4.95 -10.35 -0.18
C GLY A 28 4.37 -10.20 1.22
N ALA A 29 5.21 -10.25 2.26
CA ALA A 29 4.78 -10.07 3.65
C ALA A 29 4.21 -8.67 3.93
N ILE A 30 4.83 -7.61 3.38
CA ILE A 30 4.40 -6.21 3.57
C ILE A 30 3.09 -5.92 2.83
N LEU A 31 2.97 -6.39 1.60
CA LEU A 31 1.80 -6.14 0.75
C LEU A 31 0.66 -7.11 1.05
N GLY A 32 0.95 -8.20 1.78
CA GLY A 32 -0.01 -9.25 2.13
C GLY A 32 -0.48 -10.05 0.94
N ILE A 33 0.42 -10.26 -0.01
CA ILE A 33 0.15 -11.00 -1.23
C ILE A 33 1.03 -12.26 -1.28
N PRO A 34 0.54 -13.36 -1.87
CA PRO A 34 1.36 -14.55 -2.08
C PRO A 34 2.55 -14.28 -2.99
N ASP A 35 3.62 -15.07 -2.84
CA ASP A 35 4.87 -14.95 -3.62
C ASP A 35 4.64 -14.95 -5.15
N VAL A 36 3.64 -15.69 -5.63
CA VAL A 36 3.28 -15.69 -7.07
C VAL A 36 2.87 -14.29 -7.55
N LEU A 37 2.14 -13.53 -6.73
CA LEU A 37 1.75 -12.15 -7.07
C LEU A 37 2.92 -11.18 -6.93
N THR A 38 3.83 -11.42 -5.98
CA THR A 38 5.10 -10.68 -5.92
C THR A 38 5.94 -10.90 -7.18
N GLY A 39 5.96 -12.11 -7.73
CA GLY A 39 6.58 -12.41 -9.03
C GLY A 39 6.00 -11.54 -10.15
N LEU A 40 4.67 -11.38 -10.20
CA LEU A 40 4.01 -10.53 -11.19
C LEU A 40 4.37 -9.04 -11.03
N LEU A 41 4.64 -8.55 -9.81
CA LEU A 41 5.11 -7.18 -9.60
C LEU A 41 6.44 -6.93 -10.32
N LEU A 42 7.36 -7.90 -10.29
CA LEU A 42 8.67 -7.81 -10.93
C LEU A 42 8.58 -7.73 -12.46
N GLU A 43 7.51 -8.27 -13.05
CA GLU A 43 7.27 -8.25 -14.50
C GLU A 43 6.67 -6.92 -14.99
N LEU A 44 6.26 -6.03 -14.08
CA LEU A 44 5.62 -4.76 -14.44
C LEU A 44 6.59 -3.81 -15.13
N THR A 45 6.37 -3.61 -16.43
CA THR A 45 7.09 -2.61 -17.22
C THR A 45 6.57 -1.19 -16.96
N PRO A 46 7.36 -0.14 -17.25
CA PRO A 46 6.89 1.25 -17.17
C PRO A 46 5.62 1.52 -17.99
N LYS A 47 5.49 0.88 -19.16
CA LYS A 47 4.30 1.00 -20.03
C LYS A 47 3.05 0.39 -19.37
N MET A 48 3.21 -0.75 -18.69
CA MET A 48 2.11 -1.37 -17.94
C MET A 48 1.69 -0.49 -16.77
N LEU A 49 2.64 0.05 -16.00
CA LEU A 49 2.37 0.98 -14.90
C LEU A 49 1.67 2.27 -15.38
N ALA A 50 2.06 2.83 -16.52
CA ALA A 50 1.40 4.01 -17.08
C ALA A 50 -0.11 3.81 -17.32
N SER A 51 -0.56 2.56 -17.53
CA SER A 51 -1.97 2.23 -17.73
C SER A 51 -2.81 2.40 -16.46
N LEU A 52 -2.19 2.43 -15.28
CA LEU A 52 -2.85 2.68 -13.99
C LEU A 52 -3.47 4.07 -13.89
N THR A 53 -3.03 5.02 -14.74
CA THR A 53 -3.60 6.37 -14.80
C THR A 53 -5.09 6.37 -15.19
N ARG A 54 -5.60 5.26 -15.74
CA ARG A 54 -7.01 5.05 -16.10
C ARG A 54 -7.85 4.49 -14.95
N ILE A 55 -7.22 4.12 -13.83
CA ILE A 55 -7.90 3.56 -12.66
C ILE A 55 -8.08 4.67 -11.64
N HIS A 56 -9.31 5.17 -11.54
CA HIS A 56 -9.65 6.29 -10.65
C HIS A 56 -10.02 5.86 -9.22
N HIS A 57 -10.36 4.60 -9.01
CA HIS A 57 -10.67 4.06 -7.68
C HIS A 57 -9.39 3.71 -6.93
N PRO A 58 -9.34 3.87 -5.60
CA PRO A 58 -8.14 3.56 -4.82
C PRO A 58 -7.85 2.06 -4.84
N LEU A 59 -6.60 1.69 -5.09
CA LEU A 59 -6.11 0.30 -4.99
C LEU A 59 -5.68 -0.09 -3.57
N ILE A 60 -5.59 0.89 -2.67
CA ILE A 60 -5.22 0.69 -1.27
C ILE A 60 -6.42 0.94 -0.37
N THR A 61 -6.54 0.13 0.68
CA THR A 61 -7.55 0.33 1.72
C THR A 61 -6.96 1.19 2.84
N PRO A 62 -7.65 2.25 3.29
CA PRO A 62 -7.20 3.06 4.42
C PRO A 62 -7.08 2.24 5.70
N HIS A 63 -6.23 2.71 6.62
CA HIS A 63 -6.16 2.15 7.97
C HIS A 63 -7.53 2.28 8.66
N ARG A 64 -8.00 1.22 9.33
CA ARG A 64 -9.36 1.19 9.90
C ARG A 64 -9.44 1.63 11.37
N ASP A 65 -8.32 1.67 12.07
CA ASP A 65 -8.28 2.10 13.47
C ASP A 65 -8.34 3.63 13.59
N LEU A 66 -9.42 4.13 14.19
CA LEU A 66 -9.65 5.56 14.42
C LEU A 66 -8.72 6.15 15.48
N LEU A 67 -8.30 5.37 16.48
CA LEU A 67 -7.37 5.83 17.51
C LEU A 67 -5.98 6.02 16.91
N TRP A 68 -5.56 5.08 16.05
CA TRP A 68 -4.32 5.23 15.27
C TRP A 68 -4.33 6.52 14.45
N TRP A 69 -5.42 6.79 13.73
CA TRP A 69 -5.56 8.03 12.95
C TRP A 69 -5.52 9.27 13.83
N SER A 70 -6.24 9.28 14.94
CA SER A 70 -6.25 10.42 15.86
C SER A 70 -4.85 10.72 16.38
N ARG A 71 -4.08 9.70 16.79
CA ARG A 71 -2.71 9.87 17.27
C ARG A 71 -1.79 10.41 16.19
N LEU A 72 -1.84 9.84 14.99
CA LEU A 72 -1.02 10.31 13.87
C LEU A 72 -1.32 11.78 13.54
N LEU A 73 -2.60 12.15 13.42
CA LEU A 73 -3.00 13.49 13.02
C LEU A 73 -2.61 14.54 14.06
N VAL A 74 -2.74 14.24 15.36
CA VAL A 74 -2.29 15.13 16.44
C VAL A 74 -0.76 15.27 16.42
N ALA A 75 -0.02 14.17 16.31
CA ALA A 75 1.43 14.19 16.27
C ALA A 75 1.99 14.99 15.08
N LEU A 76 1.32 14.90 13.91
CA LEU A 76 1.66 15.69 12.73
C LEU A 76 1.39 17.18 12.95
N GLN A 77 0.27 17.54 13.59
CA GLN A 77 -0.08 18.94 13.89
C GLN A 77 0.89 19.57 14.88
N ASP A 78 1.29 18.81 15.91
CA ASP A 78 2.18 19.28 16.98
C ASP A 78 3.67 19.15 16.63
N GLY A 79 4.00 18.60 15.45
CA GLY A 79 5.37 18.43 14.99
C GLY A 79 6.20 17.50 15.88
N GLN A 80 5.61 16.41 16.37
CA GLN A 80 6.22 15.46 17.31
C GLN A 80 6.78 14.23 16.56
N PRO A 81 8.04 14.27 16.05
CA PRO A 81 8.59 13.18 15.23
C PRO A 81 8.65 11.83 15.96
N GLY A 82 8.94 11.84 17.27
CA GLY A 82 9.00 10.60 18.06
C GLY A 82 7.64 9.89 18.18
N GLU A 83 6.55 10.64 18.28
CA GLU A 83 5.20 10.06 18.29
C GLU A 83 4.80 9.57 16.89
N ILE A 84 5.20 10.27 15.83
CA ILE A 84 4.99 9.81 14.45
C ILE A 84 5.68 8.46 14.23
N GLU A 85 6.96 8.33 14.64
CA GLU A 85 7.70 7.07 14.54
C GLU A 85 7.01 5.94 15.32
N MET A 86 6.61 6.20 16.57
CA MET A 86 5.92 5.21 17.40
C MET A 86 4.58 4.76 16.80
N VAL A 87 3.79 5.68 16.27
CA VAL A 87 2.51 5.36 15.60
C VAL A 87 2.76 4.55 14.33
N MET A 88 3.83 4.83 13.58
CA MET A 88 4.20 4.08 12.39
C MET A 88 4.71 2.66 12.70
N GLU A 89 5.44 2.45 13.80
CA GLU A 89 5.84 1.11 14.26
C GLU A 89 4.65 0.26 14.70
N GLN A 90 3.62 0.91 15.24
CA GLN A 90 2.38 0.28 15.68
C GLN A 90 1.36 0.11 14.55
N ALA A 91 1.63 0.64 13.35
CA ALA A 91 0.75 0.46 12.21
C ALA A 91 0.83 -1.01 11.77
N PRO A 92 -0.21 -1.85 11.99
CA PRO A 92 -0.27 -3.10 11.28
C PRO A 92 -0.21 -2.77 9.78
N LEU A 93 0.63 -3.51 9.07
CA LEU A 93 0.46 -3.66 7.63
C LEU A 93 -0.93 -4.26 7.46
N ILE A 94 -1.96 -3.42 7.24
CA ILE A 94 -3.33 -3.90 7.04
C ILE A 94 -3.37 -4.52 5.65
N LEU A 95 -3.03 -5.81 5.64
CA LEU A 95 -3.22 -6.70 4.52
C LEU A 95 -4.73 -6.77 4.30
N GLY A 96 -5.18 -6.33 3.13
CA GLY A 96 -6.55 -6.57 2.69
C GLY A 96 -6.75 -8.08 2.51
N THR A 97 -7.10 -8.80 3.57
CA THR A 97 -7.57 -10.18 3.44
C THR A 97 -8.98 -10.16 2.88
N THR A 98 -9.11 -9.91 1.57
CA THR A 98 -10.15 -10.60 0.80
C THR A 98 -9.53 -11.90 0.34
N ALA A 99 -9.61 -12.91 1.22
CA ALA A 99 -9.55 -14.30 0.80
C ALA A 99 -10.77 -14.56 -0.09
N GLU A 100 -10.73 -14.14 -1.35
CA GLU A 100 -11.56 -14.75 -2.37
C GLU A 100 -11.03 -16.17 -2.56
N LYS A 101 -11.84 -17.14 -2.12
CA LYS A 101 -11.67 -18.53 -2.49
C LYS A 101 -11.68 -18.59 -4.02
N MET A 102 -10.50 -18.67 -4.60
CA MET A 102 -10.32 -19.01 -6.00
C MET A 102 -10.71 -20.48 -6.15
N ASN A 103 -12.00 -20.72 -6.36
CA ASN A 103 -12.51 -22.04 -6.72
C ASN A 103 -11.98 -22.37 -8.12
N ARG A 104 -11.35 -23.54 -8.17
CA ARG A 104 -10.86 -24.23 -9.37
C ARG A 104 -11.98 -24.51 -10.37
#